data_AF-A0A8X7NXH1-F1
#
_entry.id   AF-A0A8X7NXH1-F1
#
_cell.length_a   1.000
_cell.length_b   1.000
_cell.length_c   1.000
_cell.angle_alpha   90.00
_cell.angle_beta   90.00
_cell.angle_gamma   90.00
#
_symmetry.space_group_name_H-M   'P 1'
#
loop_
_entity.id
_entity.type
_entity.pdbx_description
1 polymer ?
#
loop_
_entity_poly.entity_id
_entity_poly.type
_entity_poly.pdbx_seq_one_letter_code
_entity_poly.pdbx_strand_id
1 'polypeptide(L)'
;MSDGPTNSLLQVAVKNNQPPVKYFTDKIVLHALFSEDGRMERGTFLETWRSLPDSNEVQKDFPRITITSIDSTLDLLAASNLFFIAKRKNGNQDVLYLSARVPKGVPFLIELTAMVGQPGLKCAVKTPTPEIAPLFFESLEMLFKP
;
A
#
# COMPACT_ATOMS: atom_id res chain seq x y z
N MET A 1 22.70 12.32 -10.45
CA MET A 1 21.76 12.85 -9.44
C MET A 1 21.96 11.98 -8.22
N SER A 2 22.19 12.56 -7.04
CA SER A 2 22.29 11.77 -5.81
C SER A 2 20.95 11.11 -5.54
N ASP A 3 20.94 9.80 -5.30
CA ASP A 3 19.75 9.04 -4.89
C ASP A 3 19.41 9.44 -3.45
N GLY A 4 18.77 10.60 -3.29
CA GLY A 4 18.15 10.98 -2.03
C GLY A 4 17.10 9.95 -1.62
N PRO A 5 16.69 9.92 -0.35
CA PRO A 5 15.71 8.96 0.13
C PRO A 5 14.44 9.05 -0.71
N THR A 6 13.88 7.89 -1.06
CA THR A 6 12.60 7.76 -1.75
C THR A 6 11.55 8.61 -1.02
N ASN A 7 10.96 9.55 -1.73
CA ASN A 7 9.97 10.47 -1.17
C ASN A 7 8.85 10.72 -2.17
N SER A 8 7.74 11.29 -1.68
CA SER A 8 6.55 11.58 -2.46
C SER A 8 6.55 12.96 -3.11
N LEU A 9 7.62 13.76 -3.02
CA LEU A 9 7.60 15.15 -3.49
C LEU A 9 7.46 15.21 -5.02
N LEU A 10 6.34 15.78 -5.47
CA LEU A 10 6.10 16.11 -6.87
C LEU A 10 6.42 17.58 -7.09
N GLN A 11 7.42 17.90 -7.92
CA GLN A 11 7.70 19.28 -8.33
C GLN A 11 7.01 19.58 -9.66
N VAL A 12 6.18 20.63 -9.69
CA VAL A 12 5.32 20.95 -10.83
C VAL A 12 5.64 22.34 -11.38
N ALA A 13 5.70 22.44 -12.70
CA ALA A 13 5.79 23.70 -13.43
C ALA A 13 4.62 23.81 -14.42
N VAL A 14 3.83 24.87 -14.31
CA VAL A 14 2.67 25.16 -15.17
C VAL A 14 2.94 26.40 -16.00
N LYS A 15 2.96 26.23 -17.32
CA LYS A 15 3.09 27.32 -18.30
C LYS A 15 1.74 27.57 -18.97
N ASN A 16 1.29 28.81 -18.94
CA ASN A 16 0.18 29.28 -19.77
C ASN A 16 0.64 30.51 -20.59
N ASN A 17 -0.28 31.19 -21.27
CA ASN A 17 0.03 32.38 -22.08
C ASN A 17 0.40 33.63 -21.26
N GLN A 18 0.30 33.56 -19.93
CA GLN A 18 0.69 34.65 -19.02
C GLN A 18 2.04 34.31 -18.36
N PRO A 19 3.11 35.08 -18.61
CA PRO A 19 4.34 34.95 -17.84
C PRO A 19 4.15 35.45 -16.40
N PRO A 20 4.91 34.96 -15.40
CA PRO A 20 5.93 33.89 -15.49
C PRO A 20 5.33 32.47 -15.40
N VAL A 21 6.15 31.45 -15.67
CA VAL A 21 5.81 30.04 -15.37
C VAL A 21 5.52 29.91 -13.87
N LYS A 22 4.44 29.22 -13.52
CA LYS A 22 4.05 29.00 -12.12
C LYS A 22 4.65 27.69 -11.63
N TYR A 23 5.28 27.71 -10.48
CA TYR A 23 5.89 26.54 -9.86
C TYR A 23 5.21 26.24 -8.53
N PHE A 24 4.97 24.97 -8.25
CA PHE A 24 4.51 24.52 -6.93
C PHE A 24 4.97 23.08 -6.69
N THR A 25 4.75 22.60 -5.47
CA THR A 25 5.04 21.23 -5.07
C THR A 25 3.77 20.56 -4.57
N ASP A 26 3.67 19.25 -4.82
CA ASP A 26 2.61 18.40 -4.30
C ASP A 26 3.19 17.07 -3.80
N LYS A 27 2.33 16.13 -3.37
CA LYS A 27 2.70 14.79 -2.96
C LYS A 27 2.06 13.73 -3.86
N ILE A 28 2.88 12.81 -4.33
CA ILE A 28 2.41 11.58 -4.97
C ILE A 28 1.86 10.64 -3.90
N VAL A 29 0.64 10.18 -4.13
CA VAL A 29 0.03 9.12 -3.33
C VAL A 29 0.32 7.77 -3.98
N LEU A 30 0.97 6.85 -3.25
CA LEU A 30 1.46 5.60 -3.81
C LEU A 30 0.32 4.73 -4.38
N HIS A 31 -0.86 4.70 -3.75
CA HIS A 31 -1.95 3.86 -4.25
C HIS A 31 -2.46 4.28 -5.63
N ALA A 32 -2.30 5.54 -6.02
CA ALA A 32 -2.63 6.01 -7.37
C ALA A 32 -1.68 5.46 -8.45
N LEU A 33 -0.55 4.87 -8.04
CA LEU A 33 0.41 4.23 -8.93
C LEU A 33 0.24 2.70 -8.99
N PHE A 34 -0.67 2.11 -8.22
CA PHE A 34 -0.90 0.67 -8.31
C PHE A 34 -1.53 0.30 -9.65
N SER A 35 -0.96 -0.71 -10.28
CA SER A 35 -1.37 -1.20 -11.58
C SER A 35 -2.55 -2.18 -11.48
N GLU A 36 -3.41 -2.18 -12.49
CA GLU A 36 -4.56 -3.09 -12.60
C GLU A 36 -4.13 -4.57 -12.73
N ASP A 37 -2.91 -4.82 -13.23
CA ASP A 37 -2.28 -6.15 -13.30
C ASP A 37 -1.53 -6.55 -12.01
N GLY A 38 -1.85 -5.91 -10.89
CA GLY A 38 -1.23 -6.15 -9.59
C GLY A 38 -1.73 -7.41 -8.87
N ARG A 39 -2.74 -8.10 -9.41
CA ARG A 39 -3.30 -9.31 -8.82
C ARG A 39 -2.35 -10.49 -8.99
N MET A 40 -2.04 -11.16 -7.88
CA MET A 40 -1.29 -12.41 -7.89
C MET A 40 -2.21 -13.62 -7.73
N GLU A 41 -1.77 -14.77 -8.25
CA GLU A 41 -2.31 -16.05 -7.83
C GLU A 41 -1.73 -16.45 -6.47
N ARG A 42 -2.48 -17.28 -5.72
CA ARG A 42 -2.08 -17.70 -4.37
C ARG A 42 -0.74 -18.43 -4.33
N GLY A 43 -0.45 -19.27 -5.34
CA GLY A 43 0.83 -19.98 -5.45
C GLY A 43 1.99 -19.00 -5.59
N THR A 44 1.90 -18.10 -6.58
CA THR A 44 2.89 -17.05 -6.83
C THR A 44 3.10 -16.13 -5.63
N PHE A 45 2.03 -15.77 -4.91
CA PHE A 45 2.14 -14.98 -3.68
C PHE A 45 3.00 -15.68 -2.63
N LEU A 46 2.74 -16.96 -2.35
CA LEU A 46 3.49 -17.73 -1.36
C LEU A 46 4.95 -17.94 -1.75
N GLU A 47 5.21 -18.22 -3.03
CA GLU A 47 6.57 -18.35 -3.56
C GLU A 47 7.34 -17.03 -3.43
N THR A 48 6.73 -15.92 -3.85
CA THR A 48 7.35 -14.59 -3.78
C THR A 48 7.60 -14.19 -2.32
N TRP A 49 6.64 -14.42 -1.42
CA TRP A 49 6.79 -14.14 0.02
C TRP A 49 8.00 -14.84 0.64
N ARG A 50 8.19 -16.12 0.30
CA ARG A 50 9.31 -16.94 0.78
C ARG A 50 10.64 -16.57 0.13
N SER A 51 10.63 -16.10 -1.11
CA SER A 51 11.85 -15.70 -1.82
C SER A 51 12.45 -14.39 -1.29
N LEU A 52 11.64 -13.51 -0.71
CA LEU A 52 12.11 -12.23 -0.17
C LEU A 52 12.72 -12.43 1.22
N PRO A 53 13.86 -11.79 1.53
CA PRO A 53 14.43 -11.79 2.87
C PRO A 53 13.48 -11.18 3.90
N ASP A 54 13.56 -11.59 5.16
CA ASP A 54 12.72 -11.01 6.23
C ASP A 54 13.07 -9.54 6.51
N SER A 55 14.28 -9.09 6.19
CA SER A 55 14.67 -7.68 6.22
C SER A 55 13.89 -6.78 5.25
N ASN A 56 13.20 -7.39 4.27
CA ASN A 56 12.35 -6.68 3.32
C ASN A 56 10.92 -6.51 3.83
N GLU A 57 10.59 -7.08 4.99
CA GLU A 57 9.31 -6.88 5.64
C GLU A 57 9.37 -5.64 6.54
N VAL A 58 8.43 -4.73 6.31
CA VAL A 58 8.25 -3.53 7.15
C VAL A 58 6.84 -3.58 7.72
N GLN A 59 6.71 -3.25 9.01
CA GLN A 59 5.44 -3.28 9.72
C GLN A 59 5.07 -1.90 10.23
N LYS A 60 3.77 -1.60 10.29
CA LYS A 60 3.22 -0.40 10.94
C LYS A 60 1.87 -0.71 11.58
N ASP A 61 1.70 -0.21 12.80
CA ASP A 61 0.44 -0.25 13.53
C ASP A 61 -0.35 1.05 13.30
N PHE A 62 -1.64 0.92 13.04
CA PHE A 62 -2.61 1.99 12.87
C PHE A 62 -3.68 1.89 13.97
N PRO A 63 -3.41 2.45 15.17
CA PRO A 63 -4.28 2.28 16.33
C PRO A 63 -5.65 2.96 16.20
N ARG A 64 -5.82 3.86 15.21
CA ARG A 64 -7.06 4.62 14.99
C ARG A 64 -7.93 4.09 13.85
N ILE A 65 -7.45 3.12 13.08
CA ILE A 65 -8.23 2.51 12.00
C ILE A 65 -9.09 1.40 12.59
N THR A 66 -10.39 1.42 12.28
CA THR A 66 -11.36 0.39 12.67
C THR A 66 -11.97 -0.20 11.40
N ILE A 67 -11.82 -1.51 11.21
CA ILE A 67 -12.52 -2.23 10.14
C ILE A 67 -13.90 -2.65 10.66
N THR A 68 -14.97 -2.18 10.03
CA THR A 68 -16.35 -2.50 10.42
C THR A 68 -16.91 -3.71 9.68
N SER A 69 -16.43 -3.96 8.47
CA SER A 69 -16.80 -5.10 7.63
C SER A 69 -15.61 -5.54 6.80
N ILE A 70 -15.41 -6.86 6.68
CA ILE A 70 -14.37 -7.41 5.81
C ILE A 70 -14.72 -7.14 4.35
N ASP A 71 -15.97 -7.37 3.95
CA ASP A 71 -16.38 -7.23 2.54
C ASP A 71 -16.22 -5.78 2.07
N SER A 72 -16.73 -4.81 2.84
CA SER A 72 -16.57 -3.38 2.52
C SER A 72 -15.10 -2.93 2.52
N THR A 73 -14.26 -3.56 3.34
CA THR A 73 -12.81 -3.30 3.32
C THR A 73 -12.17 -3.85 2.04
N LEU A 74 -12.54 -5.06 1.62
CA LEU A 74 -12.03 -5.63 0.38
C LEU A 74 -12.48 -4.83 -0.85
N ASP A 75 -13.72 -4.33 -0.87
CA ASP A 75 -14.21 -3.47 -1.95
C ASP A 75 -13.43 -2.15 -2.04
N LEU A 76 -13.21 -1.50 -0.89
CA LEU A 76 -12.39 -0.27 -0.79
C LEU A 76 -10.96 -0.49 -1.30
N LEU A 77 -10.33 -1.58 -0.86
CA LEU A 77 -8.95 -1.91 -1.23
C LEU A 77 -8.86 -2.28 -2.73
N ALA A 78 -9.81 -3.06 -3.24
CA ALA A 78 -9.87 -3.44 -4.65
C ALA A 78 -10.05 -2.22 -5.58
N ALA A 79 -10.84 -1.22 -5.17
CA ALA A 79 -11.00 0.04 -5.89
C ALA A 79 -9.68 0.83 -6.01
N SER A 80 -8.68 0.50 -5.18
CA SER A 80 -7.34 1.09 -5.19
C SER A 80 -6.27 0.11 -5.70
N ASN A 81 -6.64 -0.93 -6.45
CA ASN A 81 -5.72 -1.95 -6.99
C ASN A 81 -4.93 -2.71 -5.91
N LEU A 82 -5.51 -2.89 -4.73
CA LEU A 82 -5.04 -3.80 -3.68
C LEU A 82 -5.89 -5.08 -3.73
N PHE A 83 -5.31 -6.16 -4.24
CA PHE A 83 -6.08 -7.35 -4.61
C PHE A 83 -6.04 -8.42 -3.52
N PHE A 84 -7.20 -8.89 -3.11
CA PHE A 84 -7.33 -9.97 -2.15
C PHE A 84 -6.75 -11.29 -2.66
N ILE A 85 -5.98 -11.97 -1.80
CA ILE A 85 -5.36 -13.28 -2.06
C ILE A 85 -5.96 -14.37 -1.17
N ALA A 86 -5.98 -14.13 0.14
CA ALA A 86 -6.45 -15.11 1.11
C ALA A 86 -6.84 -14.45 2.43
N LYS A 87 -7.66 -15.14 3.21
CA LYS A 87 -8.07 -14.76 4.56
C LYS A 87 -7.83 -15.93 5.49
N ARG A 88 -7.38 -15.66 6.70
CA ARG A 88 -7.37 -16.63 7.81
C ARG A 88 -7.80 -15.97 9.11
N LYS A 89 -8.04 -16.80 10.12
CA LYS A 89 -8.23 -16.36 11.51
C LYS A 89 -6.93 -16.59 12.29
N ASN A 90 -6.57 -15.63 13.14
CA ASN A 90 -5.53 -15.78 14.15
C ASN A 90 -6.13 -15.41 15.52
N GLY A 91 -6.61 -16.43 16.23
CA GLY A 91 -7.52 -16.23 17.37
C GLY A 91 -8.77 -15.47 16.93
N ASN A 92 -9.04 -14.32 17.56
CA ASN A 92 -10.20 -13.48 17.26
C ASN A 92 -9.94 -12.46 16.14
N GLN A 93 -8.72 -12.37 15.61
CA GLN A 93 -8.36 -11.42 14.56
C GLN A 93 -8.54 -12.03 13.17
N ASP A 94 -9.00 -11.22 12.23
CA ASP A 94 -8.96 -11.49 10.80
C ASP A 94 -7.58 -11.09 10.27
N VAL A 95 -6.98 -11.98 9.48
CA VAL A 95 -5.73 -11.73 8.75
C VAL A 95 -6.03 -11.83 7.26
N LEU A 96 -5.82 -10.73 6.54
CA LEU A 96 -6.04 -10.61 5.10
C LEU A 96 -4.69 -10.53 4.40
N TYR A 97 -4.52 -11.34 3.37
CA TYR A 97 -3.38 -11.29 2.46
C TYR A 97 -3.81 -10.60 1.17
N LEU A 98 -3.05 -9.59 0.75
CA LEU A 98 -3.30 -8.84 -0.46
C LEU A 98 -2.03 -8.71 -1.31
N SER A 99 -2.19 -8.54 -2.61
CA SER A 99 -1.12 -8.18 -3.53
C SER A 99 -1.39 -6.84 -4.21
N ALA A 100 -0.33 -6.13 -4.52
CA ALA A 100 -0.36 -4.98 -5.43
C ALA A 100 0.94 -4.91 -6.22
N ARG A 101 0.98 -4.04 -7.22
CA ARG A 101 2.14 -3.85 -8.10
C ARG A 101 2.25 -2.38 -8.46
N VAL A 102 3.44 -1.80 -8.30
CA VAL A 102 3.75 -0.44 -8.76
C VAL A 102 4.43 -0.49 -10.14
N PRO A 103 4.64 0.65 -10.83
CA PRO A 103 5.29 0.67 -12.13
C PRO A 103 6.68 0.00 -12.09
N LYS A 104 7.14 -0.51 -13.24
CA LYS A 104 8.31 -1.40 -13.38
C LYS A 104 8.12 -2.78 -12.75
N GLY A 105 6.90 -3.13 -12.37
CA GLY A 105 6.53 -4.49 -11.97
C GLY A 105 6.91 -4.88 -10.55
N VAL A 106 7.28 -3.91 -9.69
CA VAL A 106 7.70 -4.19 -8.32
C VAL A 106 6.48 -4.63 -7.48
N PRO A 107 6.50 -5.84 -6.89
CA PRO A 107 5.36 -6.35 -6.14
C PRO A 107 5.32 -5.84 -4.71
N PHE A 108 4.11 -5.75 -4.18
CA PHE A 108 3.80 -5.53 -2.77
C PHE A 108 3.01 -6.72 -2.28
N LEU A 109 3.53 -7.39 -1.26
CA LEU A 109 2.83 -8.45 -0.56
C LEU A 109 2.43 -7.91 0.80
N ILE A 110 1.13 -7.91 1.08
CA ILE A 110 0.55 -7.14 2.17
C ILE A 110 -0.19 -8.11 3.10
N GLU A 111 0.05 -7.99 4.40
CA GLU A 111 -0.74 -8.63 5.45
C GLU A 111 -1.44 -7.54 6.27
N LEU A 112 -2.77 -7.58 6.31
CA LEU A 112 -3.59 -6.74 7.19
C LEU A 112 -4.17 -7.60 8.29
N THR A 113 -3.91 -7.24 9.55
CA THR A 113 -4.44 -7.94 10.72
C THR A 113 -5.28 -6.97 11.56
N ALA A 114 -6.53 -7.31 11.81
CA ALA A 114 -7.44 -6.51 12.62
C ALA A 114 -8.53 -7.37 13.27
N MET A 115 -9.16 -6.83 14.32
CA MET A 115 -10.42 -7.36 14.83
C MET A 115 -11.57 -6.49 14.32
N VAL A 116 -12.54 -7.11 13.65
CA VAL A 116 -13.71 -6.39 13.14
C VAL A 116 -14.47 -5.72 14.28
N GLY A 117 -14.81 -4.44 14.10
CA GLY A 117 -15.52 -3.62 15.08
C GLY A 117 -14.64 -3.05 16.20
N GLN A 118 -13.33 -3.33 16.21
CA GLN A 118 -12.40 -2.76 17.19
C GLN A 118 -11.32 -1.89 16.52
N PRO A 119 -10.88 -0.80 17.17
CA PRO A 119 -9.77 0.00 16.69
C PRO A 119 -8.45 -0.78 16.76
N GLY A 120 -7.62 -0.62 15.75
CA GLY A 120 -6.32 -1.26 15.64
C GLY A 120 -6.21 -2.13 14.39
N LEU A 121 -5.61 -1.55 13.35
CA LEU A 121 -5.15 -2.27 12.18
C LEU A 121 -3.64 -2.42 12.25
N LYS A 122 -3.12 -3.63 12.09
CA LYS A 122 -1.70 -3.89 11.86
C LYS A 122 -1.48 -4.18 10.39
N CYS A 123 -0.43 -3.61 9.83
CA CYS A 123 -0.04 -3.88 8.45
C CYS A 123 1.42 -4.33 8.39
N ALA A 124 1.67 -5.43 7.68
CA ALA A 124 3.00 -5.80 7.22
C ALA A 124 3.04 -5.70 5.69
N VAL A 125 4.14 -5.20 5.15
CA VAL A 125 4.41 -5.16 3.72
C VAL A 125 5.78 -5.77 3.46
N LYS A 126 5.83 -6.72 2.52
CA LYS A 126 7.07 -7.31 2.02
C LYS A 126 7.22 -6.96 0.54
N THR A 127 8.34 -6.35 0.17
CA THR A 127 8.62 -5.89 -1.20
C THR A 127 10.14 -5.91 -1.46
N PRO A 128 10.61 -6.10 -2.71
CA PRO A 128 12.04 -6.01 -3.02
C PRO A 128 12.70 -4.66 -2.64
N THR A 129 11.89 -3.62 -2.46
CA THR A 129 12.30 -2.22 -2.28
C THR A 129 11.73 -1.67 -0.96
N PRO A 130 12.14 -2.18 0.22
CA PRO A 130 11.50 -1.88 1.51
C PRO A 130 11.48 -0.38 1.88
N GLU A 131 12.37 0.42 1.32
CA GLU A 131 12.42 1.88 1.49
C GLU A 131 11.16 2.62 1.01
N ILE A 132 10.33 1.98 0.18
CA ILE A 132 9.05 2.54 -0.29
C ILE A 132 7.88 2.27 0.68
N ALA A 133 8.05 1.37 1.65
CA ALA A 133 6.98 0.98 2.58
C ALA A 133 6.36 2.16 3.36
N PRO A 134 7.11 3.21 3.77
CA PRO A 134 6.49 4.39 4.37
C PRO A 134 5.44 5.05 3.48
N LEU A 135 5.69 5.16 2.17
CA LEU A 135 4.73 5.74 1.21
C LEU A 135 3.49 4.86 1.03
N PHE A 136 3.66 3.54 1.12
CA PHE A 136 2.54 2.60 1.17
C PHE A 136 1.67 2.84 2.40
N PHE A 137 2.30 2.96 3.57
CA PHE A 137 1.57 3.16 4.82
C PHE A 137 0.80 4.48 4.86
N GLU A 138 1.38 5.56 4.33
CA GLU A 138 0.67 6.83 4.15
C GLU A 138 -0.56 6.65 3.24
N SER A 139 -0.39 5.90 2.15
CA SER A 139 -1.47 5.63 1.19
C SER A 139 -2.58 4.78 1.80
N LEU A 140 -2.24 3.74 2.55
CA LEU A 140 -3.19 2.89 3.26
C LEU A 140 -3.97 3.71 4.28
N GLU A 141 -3.30 4.54 5.08
CA GLU A 141 -3.95 5.40 6.07
C GLU A 141 -4.93 6.38 5.43
N MET A 142 -4.63 6.89 4.23
CA MET A 142 -5.56 7.76 3.49
C MET A 142 -6.81 7.02 3.00
N LEU A 143 -6.69 5.75 2.60
CA LEU A 143 -7.86 4.96 2.16
C LEU A 143 -8.86 4.72 3.30
N PHE A 144 -8.38 4.61 4.54
CA PHE A 144 -9.22 4.39 5.72
C PHE A 144 -9.64 5.68 6.44
N LYS A 145 -9.26 6.86 5.94
CA LYS A 145 -9.79 8.12 6.46
C LYS A 145 -11.24 8.30 5.99
N PRO A 146 -12.15 8.72 6.90
CA PRO A 146 -13.53 9.02 6.54
C PRO A 146 -13.66 10.23 5.61
#